data_AF-A0A3M1UGC2-F1
#
_entry.id   AF-A0A3M1UGC2-F1
#
_cell.length_a   1.000
_cell.length_b   1.000
_cell.length_c   1.000
_cell.angle_alpha   90.00
_cell.angle_beta   90.00
_cell.angle_gamma   90.00
#
_symmetry.space_group_name_H-M   'P 1'
#
loop_
_entity.id
_entity.type
_entity.pdbx_description
1 polymer ?
#
loop_
_entity_poly.entity_id
_entity_poly.type
_entity_poly.pdbx_seq_one_letter_code
_entity_poly.pdbx_strand_id
1 'polypeptide(L)'
;MSTGCPPISGGTPLYWKIVPNGQIYGGTILNATASDTQRIDLVIGIGYDDIQKDKQLLEEILHGDDRVLEDPAPAISVAELADSCINLNVRSRVGSEDCWPLRSDLLERIKNTFDAEGISIPYPQRDVHLYQEKVA
;
A
#
# COMPACT_ATOMS: atom_id res chain seq x y z
N MET A 1 31.13 6.65 -36.54
CA MET A 1 31.45 5.21 -36.46
C MET A 1 30.43 4.56 -35.53
N SER A 2 29.79 3.52 -36.03
CA SER A 2 28.69 2.76 -35.43
C SER A 2 29.12 2.06 -34.14
N THR A 3 28.32 2.15 -33.07
CA THR A 3 28.24 1.08 -32.07
C THR A 3 26.76 0.84 -31.73
N GLY A 4 26.18 -0.15 -32.42
CA GLY A 4 24.83 -0.64 -32.16
C GLY A 4 24.77 -1.40 -30.83
N CYS A 5 23.74 -1.12 -30.05
CA CYS A 5 23.29 -1.93 -28.92
C CYS A 5 22.62 -3.21 -29.45
N PRO A 6 22.91 -4.40 -28.90
CA PRO A 6 22.37 -5.65 -29.43
C PRO A 6 20.87 -5.79 -29.15
N PRO A 7 20.08 -6.41 -30.05
CA PRO A 7 18.67 -6.70 -29.77
C PRO A 7 18.56 -7.96 -28.91
N ILE A 8 17.99 -7.83 -27.71
CA ILE A 8 17.53 -8.98 -26.93
C ILE A 8 16.17 -9.43 -27.49
N SER A 9 16.12 -10.68 -27.94
CA SER A 9 14.92 -11.31 -28.49
C SER A 9 13.85 -11.49 -27.41
N GLY A 10 12.67 -10.90 -27.60
CA GLY A 10 11.42 -11.41 -27.02
C GLY A 10 10.84 -10.71 -25.78
N GLY A 11 11.39 -9.58 -25.34
CA GLY A 11 10.81 -8.75 -24.27
C GLY A 11 10.58 -7.31 -24.75
N THR A 12 9.49 -6.68 -24.31
CA THR A 12 9.10 -5.30 -24.66
C THR A 12 10.32 -4.35 -24.66
N PRO A 13 10.58 -3.59 -25.74
CA PRO A 13 11.80 -2.79 -25.83
C PRO A 13 11.81 -1.68 -24.78
N LEU A 14 12.80 -1.74 -23.88
CA LEU A 14 13.17 -0.63 -23.01
C LEU A 14 13.79 0.45 -23.88
N TYR A 15 12.96 1.37 -24.36
CA TYR A 15 13.42 2.52 -25.12
C TYR A 15 14.17 3.47 -24.19
N TRP A 16 15.44 3.72 -24.50
CA TRP A 16 16.21 4.76 -23.83
C TRP A 16 15.67 6.12 -24.29
N LYS A 17 15.26 6.97 -23.34
CA LYS A 17 14.87 8.36 -23.60
C LYS A 17 16.09 9.25 -23.37
N ILE A 18 16.56 9.97 -24.39
CA ILE A 18 17.46 11.11 -24.17
C ILE A 18 16.60 12.31 -23.82
N VAL A 19 16.77 12.83 -22.61
CA VAL A 19 16.12 14.05 -22.16
C VAL A 19 17.15 15.19 -22.25
N PRO A 20 16.90 16.27 -23.00
CA PRO A 20 17.83 17.38 -23.09
C PRO A 20 17.91 18.10 -21.74
N ASN A 21 19.13 18.38 -21.27
CA ASN A 21 19.38 19.03 -19.99
C ASN A 21 18.56 20.32 -19.80
N GLY A 22 18.38 21.12 -20.87
CA GLY A 22 17.59 22.36 -20.81
C GLY A 22 16.12 22.16 -20.41
N GLN A 23 15.50 21.02 -20.75
CA GLN A 23 14.14 20.69 -20.30
C GLN A 23 14.11 20.25 -18.83
N ILE A 24 15.19 19.65 -18.32
CA ILE A 24 15.31 19.24 -16.92
C ILE A 24 15.41 20.46 -16.00
N TYR A 25 16.23 21.44 -16.38
CA TYR A 25 16.42 22.67 -15.58
C TYR A 25 15.21 23.61 -15.60
N GLY A 26 14.35 23.53 -16.63
CA GLY A 26 13.17 24.39 -16.76
C GLY A 26 11.97 23.97 -15.89
N GLY A 27 12.00 22.78 -15.28
CA GLY A 27 10.92 22.24 -14.46
C GLY A 27 11.30 22.07 -12.99
N THR A 28 10.31 21.83 -12.14
CA THR A 28 10.54 21.49 -10.73
C THR A 28 11.14 20.09 -10.60
N ILE A 29 12.35 19.99 -10.03
CA ILE A 29 13.01 18.71 -9.77
C ILE A 29 12.62 18.25 -8.36
N LEU A 30 11.86 17.16 -8.25
CA LEU A 30 11.56 16.51 -6.97
C LEU A 30 12.67 15.49 -6.65
N ASN A 31 13.44 15.73 -5.59
CA ASN A 31 14.42 14.77 -5.11
C ASN A 31 13.78 13.82 -4.11
N ALA A 32 13.41 12.62 -4.58
CA ALA A 32 12.80 11.59 -3.74
C ALA A 32 13.79 10.92 -2.76
N THR A 33 15.11 11.04 -3.00
CA THR A 33 16.16 10.40 -2.20
C THR A 33 16.87 11.38 -1.27
N ALA A 34 16.51 12.67 -1.28
CA ALA A 34 17.13 13.68 -0.41
C ALA A 34 16.76 13.51 1.07
N SER A 35 15.68 12.80 1.37
CA SER A 35 15.21 12.57 2.74
C SER A 35 15.68 11.22 3.24
N ASP A 36 16.28 11.19 4.42
CA ASP A 36 16.71 9.94 5.08
C ASP A 36 15.52 9.12 5.59
N THR A 37 14.36 9.77 5.78
CA THR A 37 13.11 9.13 6.20
C THR A 37 12.03 9.26 5.14
N GLN A 38 11.30 8.18 4.89
CA GLN A 38 10.14 8.14 4.01
C GLN A 38 8.88 7.80 4.80
N ARG A 39 7.74 8.33 4.37
CA ARG A 39 6.43 7.93 4.91
C ARG A 39 5.89 6.75 4.12
N ILE A 40 5.47 5.70 4.83
CA ILE A 40 4.67 4.62 4.26
C ILE A 40 3.20 4.95 4.51
N ASP A 41 2.41 4.86 3.44
CA ASP A 41 0.95 4.91 3.48
C ASP A 41 0.40 3.54 3.05
N LEU A 42 -0.30 2.85 3.95
CA LEU A 42 -1.01 1.60 3.67
C LEU A 42 -2.51 1.81 3.82
N VAL A 43 -3.28 1.15 2.95
CA VAL A 43 -4.75 1.12 3.01
C VAL A 43 -5.17 -0.31 3.26
N ILE A 44 -5.78 -0.56 4.42
CA ILE A 44 -6.25 -1.89 4.84
C ILE A 44 -7.77 -1.87 4.95
N GLY A 45 -8.43 -2.79 4.25
CA GLY A 45 -9.88 -2.96 4.37
C GLY A 45 -10.21 -3.95 5.49
N ILE A 46 -11.05 -3.53 6.44
CA ILE A 46 -11.58 -4.37 7.51
C ILE A 46 -13.10 -4.53 7.37
N GLY A 47 -13.67 -5.52 8.07
CA GLY A 47 -15.12 -5.67 8.19
C GLY A 47 -15.78 -4.54 8.98
N TYR A 48 -17.12 -4.55 9.03
CA TYR A 48 -17.93 -3.54 9.74
C TYR A 48 -18.15 -3.87 11.23
N ASP A 49 -17.43 -4.85 11.77
CA ASP A 49 -17.67 -5.41 13.12
C ASP A 49 -17.04 -4.54 14.23
N ASP A 50 -15.76 -4.76 14.59
CA ASP A 50 -15.07 -4.07 15.69
C ASP A 50 -13.83 -3.28 15.23
N ILE A 51 -14.08 -2.04 14.85
CA ILE A 51 -13.04 -1.10 14.40
C ILE A 51 -11.99 -0.85 15.50
N GLN A 52 -12.40 -0.84 16.77
CA GLN A 52 -11.49 -0.47 17.86
C GLN A 52 -10.47 -1.58 18.12
N LYS A 53 -10.92 -2.84 18.10
CA LYS A 53 -10.03 -4.00 18.20
C LYS A 53 -9.03 -4.02 17.04
N ASP A 54 -9.52 -3.81 15.81
CA ASP A 54 -8.68 -3.84 14.60
C ASP A 54 -7.61 -2.73 14.63
N LYS A 55 -7.96 -1.53 15.11
CA LYS A 55 -7.01 -0.44 15.28
C LYS A 55 -5.93 -0.75 16.32
N GLN A 56 -6.31 -1.31 17.48
CA GLN A 56 -5.36 -1.69 18.53
C GLN A 56 -4.36 -2.72 18.01
N LEU A 57 -4.84 -3.73 17.28
CA LEU A 57 -3.97 -4.75 16.71
C LEU A 57 -2.96 -4.16 15.71
N LEU A 58 -3.42 -3.23 14.86
CA LEU A 58 -2.55 -2.53 13.92
C LEU A 58 -1.51 -1.65 14.64
N GLU A 59 -1.89 -0.99 15.73
CA GLU A 59 -0.96 -0.23 16.59
C GLU A 59 0.11 -1.16 17.18
N GLU A 60 -0.28 -2.31 17.72
CA GLU A 60 0.64 -3.31 18.27
C GLU A 60 1.63 -3.83 17.21
N ILE A 61 1.15 -4.12 16.00
CA ILE A 61 2.00 -4.57 14.88
C ILE A 61 3.03 -3.51 14.50
N LEU A 62 2.64 -2.23 14.46
CA LEU A 62 3.53 -1.12 14.11
C LEU A 62 4.56 -0.85 15.20
N HIS A 63 4.16 -0.90 16.48
CA HIS A 63 5.06 -0.72 17.61
C HIS A 63 6.00 -1.92 17.82
N GLY A 64 5.67 -3.08 17.28
CA GLY A 64 6.49 -4.29 17.35
C GLY A 64 7.58 -4.42 16.26
N ASP A 65 7.78 -3.42 15.40
CA ASP A 65 8.84 -3.43 14.37
C ASP A 65 9.81 -2.26 14.59
N ASP A 66 11.05 -2.58 14.95
CA ASP A 66 12.11 -1.60 15.29
C ASP A 66 12.45 -0.62 14.15
N ARG A 67 12.04 -0.93 12.90
CA ARG A 67 12.26 -0.06 11.74
C ARG A 67 11.27 1.11 11.70
N VAL A 68 10.15 1.01 12.41
CA VAL A 68 9.14 2.07 12.50
C VAL A 68 9.62 3.14 13.46
N LEU A 69 9.70 4.38 12.99
CA LEU A 69 10.08 5.51 13.82
C LEU A 69 8.94 5.90 14.78
N GLU A 70 9.27 6.07 16.05
CA GLU A 70 8.33 6.56 17.08
C GLU A 70 8.04 8.06 16.97
N ASP A 71 8.97 8.83 16.39
CA ASP A 71 8.80 10.26 16.12
C ASP A 71 9.05 10.54 14.63
N PRO A 72 8.02 10.90 13.85
CA PRO A 72 6.62 11.06 14.22
C PRO A 72 5.91 9.73 14.43
N ALA A 73 5.03 9.68 15.44
CA ALA A 73 4.31 8.47 15.80
C ALA A 73 3.45 7.92 14.64
N PRO A 74 3.34 6.58 14.52
CA PRO A 74 2.43 5.98 13.57
C PRO A 74 0.98 6.41 13.85
N ALA A 75 0.23 6.64 12.78
CA ALA A 75 -1.15 7.09 12.86
C ALA A 75 -2.07 6.15 12.08
N ILE A 76 -3.13 5.70 12.75
CA ILE A 76 -4.16 4.84 12.16
C ILE A 76 -5.51 5.57 12.20
N SER A 77 -6.07 5.81 11.02
CA SER A 77 -7.30 6.57 10.85
C SER A 77 -8.23 5.89 9.86
N VAL A 78 -9.55 5.94 10.12
CA VAL A 78 -10.55 5.55 9.13
C VAL A 78 -10.47 6.52 7.95
N ALA A 79 -10.19 5.99 6.77
CA ALA A 79 -10.12 6.75 5.53
C ALA A 79 -11.51 6.90 4.91
N GLU A 80 -12.26 5.80 4.86
CA GLU A 80 -13.53 5.71 4.15
C GLU A 80 -14.37 4.53 4.67
N LEU A 81 -15.69 4.70 4.68
CA LEU A 81 -16.67 3.63 4.85
C LEU A 81 -17.11 3.18 3.45
N ALA A 82 -16.47 2.15 2.91
CA ALA A 82 -16.68 1.69 1.54
C ALA A 82 -17.78 0.62 1.43
N ASP A 83 -18.20 0.29 0.22
CA ASP A 83 -19.39 -0.54 -0.04
C ASP A 83 -19.37 -1.93 0.62
N SER A 84 -18.19 -2.52 0.84
CA SER A 84 -18.04 -3.86 1.45
C SER A 84 -17.02 -3.91 2.58
N CYS A 85 -16.36 -2.80 2.91
CA CYS A 85 -15.31 -2.74 3.93
C CYS A 85 -15.17 -1.32 4.50
N ILE A 86 -14.48 -1.22 5.63
CA ILE A 86 -13.98 0.05 6.15
C ILE A 86 -12.50 0.15 5.79
N ASN A 87 -12.13 1.20 5.06
CA ASN A 87 -10.74 1.45 4.68
C ASN A 87 -10.03 2.18 5.83
N LEU A 88 -8.99 1.57 6.38
CA LEU A 88 -8.09 2.17 7.35
C LEU A 88 -6.81 2.65 6.65
N ASN A 89 -6.47 3.92 6.85
CA ASN A 89 -5.16 4.46 6.52
C ASN A 89 -4.21 4.20 7.69
N VAL A 90 -3.14 3.47 7.40
CA VAL A 90 -2.04 3.23 8.33
C VAL A 90 -0.83 4.00 7.81
N ARG A 91 -0.35 4.95 8.61
CA ARG A 91 0.77 5.83 8.26
C ARG A 91 1.90 5.67 9.25
N SER A 92 3.10 5.41 8.75
CA SER A 92 4.32 5.35 9.56
C SER A 92 5.49 5.99 8.83
N ARG A 93 6.52 6.41 9.56
CA ARG A 93 7.81 6.79 8.98
C ARG A 93 8.85 5.71 9.22
N VAL A 94 9.75 5.58 8.26
CA VAL A 94 10.83 4.59 8.22
C VAL A 94 12.04 5.18 7.52
N GLY A 95 13.22 4.59 7.72
CA GLY A 95 14.39 4.87 6.89
C GLY A 95 14.11 4.60 5.40
N SER A 96 14.66 5.43 4.52
CA SER A 96 14.41 5.35 3.07
C SER A 96 14.84 4.01 2.45
N GLU A 97 15.85 3.34 3.02
CA GLU A 97 16.31 2.01 2.58
C GLU A 97 15.33 0.88 2.91
N ASP A 98 14.69 0.96 4.08
CA ASP A 98 13.77 -0.07 4.59
C ASP A 98 12.32 0.13 4.12
N CYS A 99 12.02 1.22 3.41
CA CYS A 99 10.65 1.57 3.04
C CYS A 99 9.91 0.47 2.27
N TRP A 100 10.56 -0.17 1.30
CA TRP A 100 9.93 -1.23 0.51
C TRP A 100 9.89 -2.60 1.21
N PRO A 101 10.98 -3.08 1.82
CA PRO A 101 10.97 -4.30 2.63
C PRO A 101 9.94 -4.23 3.76
N LEU A 102 9.96 -3.17 4.57
CA LEU A 102 9.04 -3.01 5.70
C LEU A 102 7.58 -2.98 5.22
N ARG A 103 7.29 -2.29 4.11
CA ARG A 103 5.93 -2.24 3.57
C ARG A 103 5.40 -3.64 3.24
N SER A 104 6.21 -4.48 2.60
CA SER A 104 5.81 -5.85 2.25
C SER A 104 5.67 -6.73 3.49
N ASP A 105 6.63 -6.66 4.41
CA ASP A 105 6.61 -7.41 5.67
C ASP A 105 5.39 -7.06 6.53
N LEU A 106 5.05 -5.76 6.62
CA LEU A 106 3.87 -5.29 7.34
C LEU A 106 2.58 -5.85 6.72
N LEU A 107 2.45 -5.85 5.40
CA LEU A 107 1.26 -6.41 4.74
C LEU A 107 1.08 -7.90 5.04
N GLU A 108 2.17 -8.68 4.97
CA GLU A 108 2.14 -10.11 5.31
C GLU A 108 1.82 -10.33 6.79
N ARG A 109 2.47 -9.57 7.69
CA ARG A 109 2.24 -9.66 9.14
C ARG A 109 0.81 -9.27 9.51
N ILE A 110 0.28 -8.19 8.95
CA ILE A 110 -1.11 -7.77 9.15
C ILE A 110 -2.06 -8.89 8.72
N LYS A 111 -1.86 -9.45 7.52
CA LYS A 111 -2.70 -10.55 7.03
C LYS A 111 -2.69 -11.76 7.98
N ASN A 112 -1.50 -12.21 8.36
CA ASN A 112 -1.33 -13.37 9.24
C ASN A 112 -1.93 -13.13 10.63
N THR A 113 -1.77 -11.92 11.18
CA THR A 113 -2.30 -11.58 12.50
C THR A 113 -3.83 -11.45 12.47
N PHE A 114 -4.38 -10.86 11.42
CA PHE A 114 -5.83 -10.77 11.22
C PHE A 114 -6.45 -12.17 11.11
N ASP A 115 -5.81 -13.08 10.38
CA ASP A 115 -6.27 -14.47 10.28
C ASP A 115 -6.22 -15.21 11.62
N ALA A 116 -5.19 -14.95 12.44
CA ALA A 116 -5.06 -15.55 13.77
C ALA A 116 -6.12 -15.04 14.76
N GLU A 117 -6.45 -13.75 14.68
CA GLU A 117 -7.42 -13.07 15.56
C GLU A 117 -8.87 -13.19 15.08
N GLY A 118 -9.10 -13.82 13.92
CA GLY A 118 -10.42 -14.00 13.32
C GLY A 118 -11.00 -12.74 12.69
N ILE A 119 -10.17 -11.76 12.35
CA ILE A 119 -10.57 -10.52 11.67
C ILE A 119 -10.76 -10.84 10.18
N SER A 120 -11.99 -10.73 9.71
CA SER A 120 -12.33 -10.99 8.32
C SER A 120 -11.95 -9.80 7.43
N ILE A 121 -11.15 -10.05 6.39
CA ILE A 121 -10.92 -9.09 5.29
C ILE A 121 -12.01 -9.38 4.24
N PRO A 122 -13.03 -8.53 4.13
CA PRO A 122 -14.21 -8.86 3.34
C PRO A 122 -13.89 -8.86 1.84
N TYR A 123 -14.36 -9.89 1.15
CA TYR A 123 -14.48 -9.88 -0.30
C TYR A 123 -15.63 -8.95 -0.73
N PRO A 124 -15.65 -8.47 -1.98
CA PRO A 124 -16.78 -7.72 -2.51
C PRO A 124 -18.10 -8.46 -2.29
N GLN A 125 -19.01 -7.83 -1.54
CA GLN A 125 -20.32 -8.42 -1.24
C GLN A 125 -21.32 -8.08 -2.34
N ARG A 126 -22.22 -9.01 -2.66
CA ARG A 126 -23.30 -8.79 -3.62
C ARG A 126 -24.60 -9.39 -3.11
N ASP A 127 -25.56 -8.51 -2.83
CA ASP A 127 -26.92 -8.93 -2.51
C ASP A 127 -27.68 -9.30 -3.79
N VAL A 128 -28.25 -10.51 -3.80
CA VAL A 128 -29.04 -11.04 -4.93
C VAL A 128 -30.48 -11.28 -4.45
N HIS A 129 -31.40 -10.45 -4.94
CA HIS A 129 -32.84 -10.64 -4.71
C HIS A 129 -33.43 -11.48 -5.85
N LEU A 130 -33.79 -12.73 -5.55
CA LEU A 130 -34.42 -13.67 -6.50
C LEU A 130 -35.94 -13.53 -6.44
N TYR A 131 -36.53 -13.00 -7.51
CA TYR A 131 -37.98 -13.00 -7.70
C TYR A 131 -38.37 -14.21 -8.56
N GLN A 132 -39.13 -15.15 -8.00
CA GLN A 132 -39.70 -16.27 -8.75
C GLN A 132 -41.02 -15.84 -9.37
N GLU A 133 -41.05 -15.67 -10.69
CA GLU A 133 -42.29 -15.50 -11.43
C GLU A 133 -42.93 -16.88 -11.67
N LYS A 134 -44.07 -17.15 -11.03
CA LYS A 134 -44.87 -18.35 -11.34
C LYS A 134 -45.48 -18.17 -12.72
N VAL A 135 -44.96 -18.91 -13.70
CA VAL A 135 -45.61 -19.07 -15.00
C VAL A 135 -46.92 -19.81 -14.78
N ALA A 136 -48.03 -19.18 -15.16
CA ALA A 136 -49.39 -19.70 -15.04
C ALA A 136 -49.70 -20.78 -16.09
#